data_AF-A0ABD1CLX4-F1
#
_entry.id   AF-A0ABD1CLX4-F1
#
_cell.length_a   1.000
_cell.length_b   1.000
_cell.length_c   1.000
_cell.angle_alpha   90.00
_cell.angle_beta   90.00
_cell.angle_gamma   90.00
#
_symmetry.space_group_name_H-M   'P 1'
#
loop_
_entity.id
_entity.type
_entity.pdbx_description
1 polymer ?
#
loop_
_entity_poly.entity_id
_entity_poly.type
_entity_poly.pdbx_seq_one_letter_code
_entity_poly.pdbx_strand_id
1 'polypeptide(L)'
;MIDRIEPKVKTFCQLWFDGQKEPFIVKTFEYKYIWFNKWGNYKQGIYQPYLIACQIPKPFRGLVPASVSLVEKQCDTATNNLRVLYNRPLDDKKKGFAVCVKGLDFLYDDLSVRLVEWIELLGILGADKIFFYELQVHPNISKVLRYYEEQDRVHVTPLTLPGGQPNVPGFQHLFLSKKTTHKRQNELIPYNDCLYKNMYKYEFIALLDIDEVIMPKLDEDRTWHDLMARVVEKGMKLKNDTYPSYNVRNVYFFDQDQHEHEWAKDTPRYMHMLQHVQRAKNYTKPNQYVKCFHNPERVLTLHNHFPIACLGGACHSYPVSTDDAQLQHYRADCVRTLKKSCEEFKENQVRDTTIWKYKDELVQRTRRTLDTLGFFRPSVGGRGKDSLYKR
;
A
#
# COMPACT_ATOMS: atom_id res chain seq x y z
N MET A 1 18.67 2.66 -0.87
CA MET A 1 18.77 3.93 -1.62
C MET A 1 20.24 4.25 -1.86
N ILE A 2 20.58 4.92 -2.95
CA ILE A 2 21.97 5.30 -3.31
C ILE A 2 21.96 6.79 -3.60
N ASP A 3 22.92 7.57 -3.13
CA ASP A 3 23.02 9.01 -3.39
C ASP A 3 23.58 9.35 -4.79
N ARG A 4 23.60 8.37 -5.70
CA ARG A 4 24.10 8.50 -7.06
C ARG A 4 23.05 8.13 -8.09
N ILE A 5 23.05 8.87 -9.18
CA ILE A 5 22.34 8.53 -10.41
C ILE A 5 23.28 7.75 -11.30
N GLU A 6 22.75 6.71 -11.96
CA GLU A 6 23.48 5.87 -12.91
C GLU A 6 24.81 5.38 -12.30
N PRO A 7 24.76 4.58 -11.21
CA PRO A 7 25.97 4.16 -10.51
C PRO A 7 26.91 3.41 -11.46
N LYS A 8 28.08 4.01 -11.74
CA LYS A 8 29.11 3.45 -12.62
C LYS A 8 30.09 2.51 -11.90
N VAL A 9 30.08 2.53 -10.57
CA VAL A 9 30.95 1.68 -9.76
C VAL A 9 30.54 0.22 -9.97
N LYS A 10 31.51 -0.60 -10.37
CA LYS A 10 31.32 -2.04 -10.42
C LYS A 10 31.29 -2.58 -8.99
N THR A 11 30.27 -3.34 -8.68
CA THR A 11 30.08 -3.94 -7.36
C THR A 11 29.93 -5.46 -7.49
N PHE A 12 30.13 -6.12 -6.36
CA PHE A 12 30.08 -7.56 -6.23
C PHE A 12 29.21 -7.93 -5.04
N CYS A 13 28.38 -8.95 -5.22
CA CYS A 13 27.60 -9.54 -4.16
C CYS A 13 28.39 -10.69 -3.54
N GLN A 14 28.58 -10.63 -2.23
CA GLN A 14 29.12 -11.74 -1.44
C GLN A 14 27.94 -12.54 -0.89
N LEU A 15 27.67 -13.70 -1.48
CA LEU A 15 26.57 -14.60 -1.10
C LEU A 15 27.07 -15.64 -0.10
N TRP A 16 26.45 -15.67 1.07
CA TRP A 16 26.77 -16.65 2.11
C TRP A 16 25.72 -17.74 2.12
N PHE A 17 26.14 -19.00 1.99
CA PHE A 17 25.29 -20.18 2.07
C PHE A 17 25.60 -20.95 3.35
N ASP A 18 24.61 -21.64 3.89
CA ASP A 18 24.79 -22.42 5.12
C ASP A 18 25.89 -23.47 4.96
N GLY A 19 26.75 -23.58 5.97
CA GLY A 19 27.88 -24.51 6.00
C GLY A 19 29.12 -24.07 5.22
N GLN A 20 29.10 -22.94 4.51
CA GLN A 20 30.27 -22.42 3.81
C GLN A 20 31.14 -21.52 4.72
N LYS A 21 32.47 -21.65 4.61
CA LYS A 21 33.43 -20.82 5.35
C LYS A 21 33.71 -19.48 4.68
N GLU A 22 33.43 -19.37 3.39
CA GLU A 22 33.73 -18.21 2.55
C GLU A 22 32.50 -17.84 1.71
N PRO A 23 32.32 -16.55 1.35
CA PRO A 23 31.23 -16.13 0.50
C PRO A 23 31.50 -16.52 -0.95
N PHE A 24 30.43 -16.84 -1.67
CA PHE A 24 30.51 -16.89 -3.12
C PHE A 24 30.35 -15.49 -3.71
N ILE A 25 31.36 -15.05 -4.46
CA ILE A 25 31.41 -13.70 -5.01
C ILE A 25 30.86 -13.70 -6.43
N VAL A 26 29.83 -12.91 -6.69
CA VAL A 26 29.29 -12.67 -8.04
C VAL A 26 29.32 -11.19 -8.37
N LYS A 27 29.56 -10.85 -9.64
CA LYS A 27 29.36 -9.49 -10.11
C LYS A 27 27.87 -9.14 -10.00
N THR A 28 27.56 -7.94 -9.51
CA THR A 28 26.18 -7.44 -9.49
C THR A 28 25.63 -7.41 -10.92
N PHE A 29 24.42 -7.94 -11.09
CA PHE A 29 23.80 -8.13 -12.39
C PHE A 29 23.18 -6.83 -12.91
N GLU A 30 22.37 -6.17 -12.09
CA GLU A 30 21.63 -4.98 -12.49
C GLU A 30 21.43 -4.01 -11.31
N TYR A 31 21.49 -2.71 -11.62
CA TYR A 31 20.96 -1.63 -10.79
C TYR A 31 19.75 -1.04 -11.48
N LYS A 32 18.56 -1.48 -11.08
CA LYS A 32 17.32 -1.04 -11.69
C LYS A 32 16.78 0.18 -10.97
N TYR A 33 16.80 1.33 -11.63
CA TYR A 33 16.29 2.58 -11.06
C TYR A 33 14.77 2.53 -10.91
N ILE A 34 14.25 2.84 -9.72
CA ILE A 34 12.82 2.72 -9.39
C ILE A 34 12.18 4.12 -9.31
N TRP A 35 12.48 5.02 -10.23
CA TRP A 35 11.87 6.36 -10.27
C TRP A 35 11.90 6.92 -11.69
N PHE A 36 11.01 7.86 -12.00
CA PHE A 36 11.07 8.58 -13.27
C PHE A 36 11.80 9.90 -13.09
N ASN A 37 12.81 10.16 -13.91
CA ASN A 37 13.60 11.38 -13.88
C ASN A 37 12.73 12.67 -13.93
N LYS A 38 11.62 12.63 -14.67
CA LYS A 38 10.66 13.75 -14.80
C LYS A 38 9.86 14.05 -13.52
N TRP A 39 9.88 13.18 -12.51
CA TRP A 39 9.16 13.39 -11.25
C TRP A 39 9.93 14.24 -10.23
N GLY A 40 11.10 14.73 -10.61
CA GLY A 40 11.96 15.56 -9.75
C GLY A 40 12.92 14.72 -8.93
N ASN A 41 13.79 15.40 -8.16
CA ASN A 41 14.86 14.80 -7.37
C ASN A 41 15.84 13.90 -8.14
N TYR A 42 15.83 13.91 -9.48
CA TYR A 42 16.88 13.32 -10.32
C TYR A 42 18.14 14.20 -10.27
N LYS A 43 18.81 14.22 -9.11
CA LYS A 43 20.10 14.89 -8.90
C LYS A 43 21.09 14.01 -8.11
N GLN A 44 22.37 14.08 -8.47
CA GLN A 44 23.46 13.49 -7.69
C GLN A 44 23.48 14.07 -6.27
N GLY A 45 23.85 13.26 -5.27
CA GLY A 45 23.84 13.61 -3.85
C GLY A 45 22.47 13.53 -3.17
N ILE A 46 21.40 13.23 -3.91
CA ILE A 46 20.09 12.90 -3.36
C ILE A 46 19.91 11.39 -3.40
N TYR A 47 19.46 10.80 -2.29
CA TYR A 47 19.16 9.37 -2.23
C TYR A 47 18.10 8.95 -3.26
N GLN A 48 18.47 7.97 -4.07
CA GLN A 48 17.75 7.40 -5.20
C GLN A 48 17.35 5.94 -4.93
N PRO A 49 16.15 5.51 -5.34
CA PRO A 49 15.68 4.14 -5.17
C PRO A 49 16.21 3.24 -6.28
N TYR A 50 16.81 2.11 -5.89
CA TYR A 50 17.32 1.09 -6.79
C TYR A 50 16.95 -0.30 -6.30
N LEU A 51 16.56 -1.17 -7.23
CA LEU A 51 16.55 -2.62 -7.03
C LEU A 51 17.90 -3.15 -7.53
N ILE A 52 18.61 -3.85 -6.65
CA ILE A 52 19.92 -4.43 -6.96
C ILE A 52 19.73 -5.94 -7.10
N ALA A 53 20.15 -6.49 -8.24
CA ALA A 53 20.03 -7.91 -8.53
C ALA A 53 21.40 -8.59 -8.55
N CYS A 54 21.50 -9.76 -7.93
CA CYS A 54 22.67 -10.63 -7.94
C CYS A 54 22.24 -12.00 -8.47
N GLN A 55 22.94 -12.54 -9.47
CA GLN A 55 22.59 -13.84 -10.03
C GLN A 55 23.16 -14.96 -9.16
N ILE A 56 22.32 -15.92 -8.79
CA ILE A 56 22.77 -17.13 -8.08
C ILE A 56 23.65 -17.97 -9.03
N PRO A 57 24.88 -18.33 -8.63
CA PRO A 57 25.81 -19.11 -9.45
C PRO A 57 25.27 -20.49 -9.82
N LYS A 58 25.76 -21.06 -10.94
CA LYS A 58 25.36 -22.40 -11.41
C LYS A 58 25.44 -23.49 -10.32
N PRO A 59 26.52 -23.60 -9.52
CA PRO A 59 26.63 -24.63 -8.47
C PRO A 59 25.59 -24.50 -7.35
N PHE A 60 25.04 -23.31 -7.14
CA PHE A 60 24.08 -23.02 -6.07
C PHE A 60 22.66 -22.80 -6.59
N ARG A 61 22.38 -23.17 -7.85
CA ARG A 61 21.02 -23.07 -8.41
C ARG A 61 20.04 -23.88 -7.56
N GLY A 62 18.93 -23.26 -7.20
CA GLY A 62 17.91 -23.85 -6.33
C GLY A 62 18.20 -23.71 -4.84
N LEU A 63 19.42 -23.30 -4.45
CA LEU A 63 19.75 -22.96 -3.08
C LEU A 63 19.45 -21.49 -2.80
N VAL A 64 19.03 -21.22 -1.57
CA VAL A 64 18.76 -19.88 -1.06
C VAL A 64 19.97 -19.47 -0.20
N PRO A 65 20.66 -18.36 -0.51
CA PRO A 65 21.70 -17.84 0.38
C PRO A 65 21.10 -17.48 1.73
N ALA A 66 21.86 -17.66 2.82
CA ALA A 66 21.48 -17.22 4.16
C ALA A 66 21.59 -15.69 4.31
N SER A 67 22.65 -15.10 3.73
CA SER A 67 22.86 -13.66 3.75
C SER A 67 23.59 -13.17 2.49
N VAL A 68 23.51 -11.87 2.25
CA VAL A 68 24.17 -11.19 1.13
C VAL A 68 24.78 -9.88 1.60
N SER A 69 25.99 -9.60 1.11
CA SER A 69 26.64 -8.29 1.25
C SER A 69 26.96 -7.72 -0.13
N LEU A 70 27.19 -6.41 -0.20
CA LEU A 70 27.55 -5.70 -1.43
C LEU A 70 28.85 -4.92 -1.24
N VAL A 71 29.85 -5.20 -2.06
CA VAL A 71 31.20 -4.61 -1.96
C VAL A 71 31.65 -4.02 -3.30
N GLU A 72 32.57 -3.05 -3.27
CA GLU A 72 33.14 -2.45 -4.49
C GLU A 72 34.30 -3.29 -5.04
N LYS A 73 35.10 -3.93 -4.19
CA LYS A 73 36.11 -4.92 -4.60
C LYS A 73 35.77 -6.29 -4.02
N GLN A 74 36.07 -7.33 -4.80
CA GLN A 74 35.68 -8.72 -4.51
C GLN A 74 36.04 -9.18 -3.10
N CYS A 75 37.27 -8.86 -2.66
CA CYS A 75 37.82 -9.32 -1.38
C CYS A 75 37.66 -8.31 -0.24
N ASP A 76 36.90 -7.23 -0.42
CA ASP A 76 36.68 -6.27 0.66
C ASP A 76 35.88 -6.94 1.80
N THR A 77 36.22 -6.58 3.04
CA THR A 77 35.44 -6.97 4.21
C THR A 77 34.11 -6.20 4.21
N ALA A 78 33.00 -6.91 4.05
CA ALA A 78 31.68 -6.30 4.05
C ALA A 78 31.27 -5.77 5.43
N THR A 79 30.64 -4.59 5.45
CA THR A 79 30.04 -3.98 6.65
C THR A 79 28.50 -3.93 6.60
N ASN A 80 27.92 -4.51 5.55
CA ASN A 80 26.51 -4.36 5.17
C ASN A 80 25.83 -5.72 4.93
N ASN A 81 26.18 -6.74 5.71
CA ASN A 81 25.60 -8.07 5.56
C ASN A 81 24.12 -8.07 5.95
N LEU A 82 23.26 -8.47 5.01
CA LEU A 82 21.82 -8.55 5.20
C LEU A 82 21.36 -9.99 5.09
N ARG A 83 20.49 -10.42 6.02
CA ARG A 83 19.82 -11.71 5.92
C ARG A 83 18.93 -11.74 4.67
N VAL A 84 19.01 -12.82 3.92
CA VAL A 84 18.09 -13.07 2.81
C VAL A 84 16.77 -13.58 3.37
N LEU A 85 15.68 -12.95 2.96
CA LEU A 85 14.32 -13.37 3.33
C LEU A 85 13.74 -14.18 2.17
N TYR A 86 13.41 -15.45 2.44
CA TYR A 86 12.78 -16.35 1.48
C TYR A 86 11.54 -16.96 2.11
N ASN A 87 10.47 -16.16 2.19
CA ASN A 87 9.25 -16.51 2.92
C ASN A 87 8.28 -17.36 2.08
N ARG A 88 8.77 -18.45 1.48
CA ARG A 88 7.93 -19.38 0.72
C ARG A 88 7.24 -20.37 1.68
N PRO A 89 5.90 -20.49 1.65
CA PRO A 89 5.18 -21.50 2.43
C PRO A 89 5.63 -22.92 2.11
N LEU A 90 5.63 -23.81 3.10
CA LEU A 90 6.06 -25.22 2.92
C LEU A 90 5.13 -26.01 2.01
N ASP A 91 3.84 -25.67 2.00
CA ASP A 91 2.82 -26.29 1.15
C ASP A 91 2.70 -25.63 -0.23
N ASP A 92 3.50 -24.59 -0.49
CA ASP A 92 3.49 -23.76 -1.69
C ASP A 92 2.11 -23.15 -2.03
N LYS A 93 1.20 -23.09 -1.05
CA LYS A 93 -0.14 -22.53 -1.24
C LYS A 93 -0.12 -21.03 -0.97
N LYS A 94 -0.62 -20.28 -1.95
CA LYS A 94 -0.85 -18.86 -1.82
C LYS A 94 -2.24 -18.61 -1.25
N LYS A 95 -2.31 -17.57 -0.41
CA LYS A 95 -3.56 -16.94 -0.01
C LYS A 95 -4.01 -15.96 -1.09
N GLY A 96 -5.26 -15.51 -1.06
CA GLY A 96 -5.80 -14.61 -2.09
C GLY A 96 -5.11 -13.24 -2.11
N PHE A 97 -5.44 -12.38 -1.15
CA PHE A 97 -5.11 -10.96 -1.20
C PHE A 97 -4.37 -10.46 0.03
N ALA A 98 -3.34 -9.65 -0.21
CA ALA A 98 -2.71 -8.81 0.82
C ALA A 98 -2.73 -7.34 0.42
N VAL A 99 -2.69 -6.46 1.42
CA VAL A 99 -2.62 -5.02 1.22
C VAL A 99 -1.31 -4.49 1.81
N CYS A 100 -0.59 -3.71 1.01
CA CYS A 100 0.62 -3.01 1.42
C CYS A 100 0.31 -1.52 1.53
N VAL A 101 0.66 -0.91 2.66
CA VAL A 101 0.42 0.51 2.93
C VAL A 101 1.74 1.26 2.96
N LYS A 102 1.74 2.53 2.58
CA LYS A 102 2.92 3.40 2.72
C LYS A 102 3.30 3.63 4.17
N GLY A 103 4.46 4.25 4.38
CA GLY A 103 4.86 4.76 5.70
C GLY A 103 3.83 5.73 6.27
N LEU A 104 3.24 5.37 7.41
CA LEU A 104 2.25 6.18 8.12
C LEU A 104 2.96 7.30 8.90
N ASP A 105 2.61 8.54 8.58
CA ASP A 105 3.13 9.77 9.21
C ASP A 105 1.95 10.69 9.57
N PHE A 106 1.40 10.47 10.77
CA PHE A 106 0.23 11.13 11.35
C PHE A 106 0.52 11.54 12.80
N LEU A 107 1.63 12.26 13.02
CA LEU A 107 2.09 12.62 14.36
C LEU A 107 1.06 13.41 15.17
N TYR A 108 0.29 14.28 14.52
CA TYR A 108 -0.67 15.18 15.17
C TYR A 108 -2.14 14.88 14.84
N ASP A 109 -2.40 13.93 13.93
CA ASP A 109 -3.73 13.63 13.43
C ASP A 109 -4.21 12.27 13.96
N ASP A 110 -5.28 12.26 14.76
CA ASP A 110 -5.89 11.02 15.22
C ASP A 110 -6.92 10.50 14.21
N LEU A 111 -6.49 9.56 13.37
CA LEU A 111 -7.34 8.88 12.38
C LEU A 111 -7.83 7.50 12.83
N SER A 112 -7.69 7.16 14.11
CA SER A 112 -7.90 5.79 14.62
C SER A 112 -9.27 5.21 14.28
N VAL A 113 -10.33 6.01 14.39
CA VAL A 113 -11.69 5.54 14.11
C VAL A 113 -11.91 5.25 12.63
N ARG A 114 -11.37 6.10 11.74
CA ARG A 114 -11.40 5.87 10.29
C ARG A 114 -10.55 4.66 9.91
N LEU A 115 -9.41 4.48 10.58
CA LEU A 115 -8.52 3.35 10.37
C LEU A 115 -9.19 2.01 10.74
N VAL A 116 -9.95 1.96 11.84
CA VAL A 116 -10.73 0.76 12.22
C VAL A 116 -11.77 0.44 11.14
N GLU A 117 -12.56 1.42 10.69
CA GLU A 117 -13.53 1.22 9.60
C GLU A 117 -12.85 0.67 8.34
N TRP A 118 -11.71 1.25 7.96
CA TRP A 118 -10.96 0.82 6.77
C TRP A 118 -10.42 -0.61 6.89
N ILE A 119 -9.80 -0.96 8.03
CA ILE A 119 -9.28 -2.33 8.27
C ILE A 119 -10.41 -3.36 8.26
N GLU A 120 -11.56 -3.04 8.87
CA GLU A 120 -12.71 -3.94 8.86
C GLU A 120 -13.29 -4.12 7.46
N LEU A 121 -13.42 -3.04 6.69
CA LEU A 121 -13.92 -3.10 5.32
C LEU A 121 -13.01 -3.94 4.42
N LEU A 122 -11.68 -3.77 4.51
CA LEU A 122 -10.75 -4.60 3.75
C LEU A 122 -10.83 -6.08 4.13
N GLY A 123 -11.04 -6.37 5.42
CA GLY A 123 -11.28 -7.75 5.87
C GLY A 123 -12.56 -8.35 5.30
N ILE A 124 -13.65 -7.56 5.22
CA ILE A 124 -14.91 -8.00 4.59
C ILE A 124 -14.72 -8.23 3.08
N LEU A 125 -13.93 -7.38 2.41
CA LEU A 125 -13.61 -7.52 0.99
C LEU A 125 -12.71 -8.71 0.68
N GLY A 126 -12.14 -9.38 1.69
CA GLY A 126 -11.33 -10.60 1.53
C GLY A 126 -9.82 -10.38 1.56
N ALA A 127 -9.34 -9.24 2.06
CA ALA A 127 -7.92 -9.08 2.38
C ALA A 127 -7.57 -9.98 3.58
N ASP A 128 -6.58 -10.87 3.41
CA ASP A 128 -6.11 -11.75 4.48
C ASP A 128 -5.24 -11.01 5.49
N LYS A 129 -4.34 -10.14 5.00
CA LYS A 129 -3.43 -9.36 5.85
C LYS A 129 -3.11 -7.99 5.28
N ILE A 130 -2.99 -7.01 6.17
CA ILE A 130 -2.55 -5.65 5.83
C ILE A 130 -1.17 -5.40 6.44
N PHE A 131 -0.23 -4.97 5.62
CA PHE A 131 1.13 -4.66 6.02
C PHE A 131 1.31 -3.15 6.13
N PHE A 132 1.49 -2.68 7.36
CA PHE A 132 1.74 -1.28 7.68
C PHE A 132 3.22 -1.02 7.91
N TYR A 133 3.62 0.21 7.59
CA TYR A 133 4.93 0.74 7.93
C TYR A 133 4.75 1.94 8.83
N GLU A 134 5.27 1.88 10.05
CA GLU A 134 5.07 2.93 11.04
C GLU A 134 6.26 3.90 11.03
N LEU A 135 6.02 5.19 10.74
CA LEU A 135 6.97 6.27 10.96
C LEU A 135 6.62 6.97 12.28
N GLN A 136 5.87 8.08 12.20
CA GLN A 136 5.42 8.85 13.36
C GLN A 136 3.91 8.94 13.33
N VAL A 137 3.23 8.23 14.23
CA VAL A 137 1.77 8.21 14.27
C VAL A 137 1.25 8.58 15.65
N HIS A 138 0.01 9.07 15.68
CA HIS A 138 -0.68 9.35 16.92
C HIS A 138 -0.77 8.08 17.81
N PRO A 139 -0.63 8.17 19.14
CA PRO A 139 -0.64 6.99 20.02
C PRO A 139 -1.89 6.11 19.91
N ASN A 140 -3.05 6.70 19.59
CA ASN A 140 -4.27 5.93 19.34
C ASN A 140 -4.19 5.11 18.05
N ILE A 141 -3.47 5.57 17.03
CA ILE A 141 -3.22 4.79 15.80
C ILE A 141 -2.34 3.60 16.15
N SER A 142 -1.23 3.79 16.88
CA SER A 142 -0.40 2.67 17.33
C SER A 142 -1.18 1.68 18.21
N LYS A 143 -2.15 2.16 19.01
CA LYS A 143 -3.06 1.29 19.78
C LYS A 143 -3.93 0.42 18.88
N VAL A 144 -4.54 1.00 17.84
CA VAL A 144 -5.35 0.25 16.85
C VAL A 144 -4.48 -0.77 16.11
N LEU A 145 -3.28 -0.36 15.67
CA LEU A 145 -2.36 -1.24 14.94
C LEU A 145 -1.94 -2.45 15.77
N ARG A 146 -1.57 -2.25 17.05
CA ARG A 146 -1.23 -3.36 17.96
C ARG A 146 -2.39 -4.33 18.16
N TYR A 147 -3.60 -3.83 18.35
CA TYR A 147 -4.78 -4.68 18.52
C TYR A 147 -5.03 -5.60 17.33
N TYR A 148 -4.88 -5.09 16.10
CA TYR A 148 -5.04 -5.93 14.93
C TYR A 148 -3.84 -6.85 14.67
N GLU A 149 -2.66 -6.50 15.16
CA GLU A 149 -1.46 -7.34 15.05
C GLU A 149 -1.58 -8.57 15.97
N GLU A 150 -2.14 -8.39 17.18
CA GLU A 150 -2.51 -9.48 18.10
C GLU A 150 -3.55 -10.44 17.50
N GLN A 151 -4.37 -9.97 16.56
CA GLN A 151 -5.35 -10.78 15.83
C GLN A 151 -4.81 -11.40 14.54
N ASP A 152 -3.52 -11.24 14.24
CA ASP A 152 -2.88 -11.65 12.99
C ASP A 152 -3.53 -11.08 11.71
N ARG A 153 -4.27 -9.97 11.82
CA ARG A 153 -4.92 -9.30 10.67
C ARG A 153 -4.04 -8.24 10.03
N VAL A 154 -3.12 -7.68 10.81
CA VAL A 154 -2.14 -6.70 10.33
C VAL A 154 -0.74 -7.08 10.77
N HIS A 155 0.26 -6.57 10.07
CA HIS A 155 1.66 -6.65 10.50
C HIS A 155 2.28 -5.26 10.39
N VAL A 156 2.95 -4.81 11.45
CA VAL A 156 3.53 -3.48 11.52
C VAL A 156 5.05 -3.58 11.46
N THR A 157 5.66 -2.96 10.45
CA THR A 157 7.12 -2.81 10.36
C THR A 157 7.51 -1.38 10.71
N PRO A 158 8.28 -1.15 11.78
CA PRO A 158 8.87 0.17 12.03
C PRO A 158 9.74 0.61 10.85
N LEU A 159 9.58 1.86 10.43
CA LEU A 159 10.27 2.41 9.27
C LEU A 159 11.13 3.61 9.67
N THR A 160 12.32 3.70 9.09
CA THR A 160 13.20 4.86 9.19
C THR A 160 13.50 5.41 7.80
N LEU A 161 13.74 6.72 7.70
CA LEU A 161 14.28 7.33 6.50
C LEU A 161 15.76 6.93 6.33
N PRO A 162 16.19 6.58 5.11
CA PRO A 162 17.52 6.04 4.86
C PRO A 162 18.61 7.12 4.87
N GLY A 163 19.82 6.70 5.23
CA GLY A 163 21.02 7.54 5.21
C GLY A 163 20.97 8.65 6.25
N GLY A 164 21.45 9.84 5.89
CA GLY A 164 21.44 11.02 6.77
C GLY A 164 20.10 11.76 6.88
N GLN A 165 18.98 11.14 6.46
CA GLN A 165 17.65 11.77 6.57
C GLN A 165 17.15 11.77 8.03
N PRO A 166 16.32 12.76 8.43
CA PRO A 166 15.93 12.91 9.83
C PRO A 166 14.98 11.79 10.27
N ASN A 167 15.31 11.12 11.38
CA ASN A 167 14.48 10.10 12.02
C ASN A 167 13.98 10.51 13.42
N VAL A 168 14.29 11.72 13.87
CA VAL A 168 13.72 12.30 15.09
C VAL A 168 12.26 12.69 14.81
N PRO A 169 11.28 12.30 15.65
CA PRO A 169 9.85 12.40 15.33
C PRO A 169 9.38 13.71 14.68
N GLY A 170 9.57 14.84 15.37
CA GLY A 170 9.13 16.15 14.87
C GLY A 170 9.86 16.59 13.59
N PHE A 171 11.16 16.29 13.47
CA PHE A 171 11.92 16.62 12.27
C PHE A 171 11.61 15.69 11.09
N GLN A 172 11.32 14.42 11.35
CA GLN A 172 10.91 13.45 10.34
C GLN A 172 9.56 13.86 9.75
N HIS A 173 8.57 14.15 10.60
CA HIS A 173 7.26 14.64 10.18
C HIS A 173 7.36 15.95 9.39
N LEU A 174 8.16 16.92 9.89
CA LEU A 174 8.39 18.19 9.20
C LEU A 174 9.05 17.98 7.82
N PHE A 175 10.06 17.10 7.74
CA PHE A 175 10.75 16.79 6.50
C PHE A 175 9.80 16.20 5.46
N LEU A 176 9.03 15.18 5.83
CA LEU A 176 8.07 14.52 4.94
C LEU A 176 6.94 15.47 4.50
N SER A 177 6.49 16.34 5.40
CA SER A 177 5.45 17.34 5.13
C SER A 177 5.93 18.45 4.19
N LYS A 178 7.17 18.93 4.34
CA LYS A 178 7.71 20.05 3.55
C LYS A 178 8.40 19.60 2.25
N LYS A 179 8.89 18.36 2.18
CA LYS A 179 9.63 17.83 1.02
C LYS A 179 8.84 16.71 0.31
N THR A 180 7.71 17.06 -0.30
CA THR A 180 6.79 16.11 -0.94
C THR A 180 7.46 15.14 -1.93
N THR A 181 8.39 15.62 -2.76
CA THR A 181 9.10 14.73 -3.71
C THR A 181 9.99 13.71 -2.99
N HIS A 182 10.66 14.11 -1.90
CA HIS A 182 11.45 13.20 -1.08
C HIS A 182 10.54 12.19 -0.37
N LYS A 183 9.40 12.64 0.16
CA LYS A 183 8.38 11.74 0.73
C LYS A 183 7.99 10.66 -0.28
N ARG A 184 7.58 11.03 -1.50
CA ARG A 184 7.18 10.09 -2.56
C ARG A 184 8.29 9.11 -2.98
N GLN A 185 9.54 9.56 -3.00
CA GLN A 185 10.67 8.65 -3.27
C GLN A 185 10.90 7.66 -2.14
N ASN A 186 10.77 8.09 -0.88
CA ASN A 186 10.91 7.22 0.28
C ASN A 186 9.75 6.21 0.38
N GLU A 187 8.54 6.57 -0.06
CA GLU A 187 7.37 5.67 -0.12
C GLU A 187 7.62 4.44 -1.00
N LEU A 188 8.55 4.48 -1.96
CA LEU A 188 8.88 3.31 -2.78
C LEU A 188 9.52 2.17 -2.00
N ILE A 189 10.23 2.48 -0.90
CA ILE A 189 10.89 1.46 -0.10
C ILE A 189 9.87 0.50 0.54
N PRO A 190 8.87 0.95 1.32
CA PRO A 190 7.89 0.05 1.91
C PRO A 190 7.05 -0.69 0.86
N TYR A 191 6.73 -0.09 -0.29
CA TYR A 191 5.98 -0.79 -1.34
C TYR A 191 6.72 -2.02 -1.87
N ASN A 192 8.03 -1.87 -2.13
CA ASN A 192 8.83 -2.95 -2.68
C ASN A 192 9.27 -3.94 -1.59
N ASP A 193 9.57 -3.48 -0.37
CA ASP A 193 9.81 -4.37 0.78
C ASP A 193 8.61 -5.28 1.04
N CYS A 194 7.40 -4.71 1.04
CA CYS A 194 6.17 -5.47 1.25
C CYS A 194 5.91 -6.48 0.14
N LEU A 195 6.11 -6.08 -1.14
CA LEU A 195 6.02 -6.99 -2.28
C LEU A 195 6.95 -8.21 -2.09
N TYR A 196 8.24 -7.97 -1.87
CA TYR A 196 9.23 -9.05 -1.84
C TYR A 196 9.10 -9.95 -0.61
N LYS A 197 8.69 -9.42 0.55
CA LYS A 197 8.42 -10.25 1.75
C LYS A 197 7.23 -11.20 1.58
N ASN A 198 6.32 -10.88 0.65
CA ASN A 198 5.01 -11.51 0.53
C ASN A 198 4.75 -12.15 -0.85
N MET A 199 5.68 -12.06 -1.80
CA MET A 199 5.49 -12.52 -3.18
C MET A 199 5.17 -14.01 -3.33
N TYR A 200 5.61 -14.82 -2.36
CA TYR A 200 5.34 -16.26 -2.31
C TYR A 200 4.10 -16.62 -1.49
N LYS A 201 3.52 -15.66 -0.75
CA LYS A 201 2.40 -15.92 0.18
C LYS A 201 1.04 -15.56 -0.40
N TYR A 202 0.98 -14.64 -1.36
CA TYR A 202 -0.28 -14.09 -1.88
C TYR A 202 -0.33 -14.14 -3.40
N GLU A 203 -1.52 -14.41 -3.94
CA GLU A 203 -1.80 -14.36 -5.38
C GLU A 203 -1.80 -12.93 -5.89
N PHE A 204 -2.38 -12.01 -5.12
CA PHE A 204 -2.43 -10.59 -5.44
C PHE A 204 -2.02 -9.73 -4.25
N ILE A 205 -1.27 -8.67 -4.56
CA ILE A 205 -0.91 -7.62 -3.60
C ILE A 205 -1.47 -6.30 -4.08
N ALA A 206 -2.29 -5.63 -3.26
CA ALA A 206 -2.78 -4.29 -3.53
C ALA A 206 -1.97 -3.24 -2.76
N LEU A 207 -1.68 -2.10 -3.38
CA LEU A 207 -1.09 -0.95 -2.72
C LEU A 207 -2.17 0.10 -2.47
N LEU A 208 -2.54 0.33 -1.21
CA LEU A 208 -3.63 1.25 -0.86
C LEU A 208 -3.16 2.27 0.18
N ASP A 209 -3.63 3.51 0.03
CA ASP A 209 -3.63 4.46 1.13
C ASP A 209 -4.83 4.19 2.06
N ILE A 210 -4.76 4.63 3.32
CA ILE A 210 -5.80 4.36 4.33
C ILE A 210 -7.13 5.10 4.07
N ASP A 211 -7.18 5.91 3.02
CA ASP A 211 -8.35 6.64 2.52
C ASP A 211 -8.84 6.11 1.16
N GLU A 212 -8.32 4.97 0.71
CA GLU A 212 -8.59 4.36 -0.59
C GLU A 212 -9.11 2.93 -0.45
N VAL A 213 -10.14 2.56 -1.23
CA VAL A 213 -10.67 1.19 -1.27
C VAL A 213 -10.99 0.80 -2.71
N ILE A 214 -10.51 -0.36 -3.14
CA ILE A 214 -10.97 -0.97 -4.40
C ILE A 214 -12.32 -1.64 -4.13
N MET A 215 -13.38 -1.06 -4.68
CA MET A 215 -14.76 -1.48 -4.45
C MET A 215 -15.31 -2.22 -5.68
N PRO A 216 -15.72 -3.50 -5.55
CA PRO A 216 -16.47 -4.20 -6.58
C PRO A 216 -17.83 -3.53 -6.79
N LYS A 217 -18.23 -3.30 -8.04
CA LYS A 217 -19.47 -2.57 -8.36
C LYS A 217 -20.67 -3.46 -8.67
N LEU A 218 -20.44 -4.70 -9.09
CA LEU A 218 -21.54 -5.63 -9.31
C LEU A 218 -22.06 -6.16 -7.97
N ASP A 219 -23.37 -6.38 -7.89
CA ASP A 219 -24.03 -6.89 -6.68
C ASP A 219 -23.65 -8.34 -6.37
N GLU A 220 -23.31 -9.11 -7.40
CA GLU A 220 -22.79 -10.49 -7.29
C GLU A 220 -21.37 -10.54 -6.71
N ASP A 221 -20.57 -9.48 -6.89
CA ASP A 221 -19.21 -9.43 -6.37
C ASP A 221 -19.21 -8.89 -4.92
N ARG A 222 -19.27 -9.81 -3.95
CA ARG A 222 -19.16 -9.48 -2.52
C ARG A 222 -17.71 -9.32 -2.09
N THR A 223 -16.75 -9.96 -2.75
CA THR A 223 -15.35 -9.95 -2.35
C THR A 223 -14.42 -9.63 -3.52
N TRP A 224 -13.15 -9.35 -3.22
CA TRP A 224 -12.10 -9.26 -4.24
C TRP A 224 -11.85 -10.57 -4.96
N HIS A 225 -12.13 -11.71 -4.33
CA HIS A 225 -12.03 -13.00 -4.98
C HIS A 225 -13.04 -13.12 -6.14
N ASP A 226 -14.31 -12.79 -5.88
CA ASP A 226 -15.39 -12.82 -6.89
C ASP A 226 -15.07 -11.89 -8.06
N LEU A 227 -14.68 -10.64 -7.74
CA LEU A 227 -14.27 -9.64 -8.71
C LEU A 227 -13.10 -10.13 -9.58
N MET A 228 -12.03 -10.62 -8.94
CA MET A 228 -10.80 -10.95 -9.65
C MET A 228 -10.90 -12.24 -10.44
N ALA A 229 -11.69 -13.22 -10.02
CA ALA A 229 -11.98 -14.40 -10.82
C ALA A 229 -12.50 -14.00 -12.22
N ARG A 230 -13.47 -13.07 -12.25
CA ARG A 230 -14.07 -12.56 -13.48
C ARG A 230 -13.15 -11.63 -14.27
N VAL A 231 -12.48 -10.70 -13.59
CA VAL A 231 -11.56 -9.73 -14.23
C VAL A 231 -10.34 -10.42 -14.85
N VAL A 232 -9.77 -11.42 -14.19
CA VAL A 232 -8.64 -12.19 -14.72
C VAL A 232 -9.06 -12.96 -15.96
N GLU A 233 -10.24 -13.60 -15.95
CA GLU A 233 -10.80 -14.28 -17.11
C GLU A 233 -10.98 -13.33 -18.31
N LYS A 234 -11.56 -12.14 -18.09
CA LYS A 234 -11.69 -11.11 -19.13
C LYS A 234 -10.34 -10.68 -19.69
N GLY A 235 -9.32 -10.54 -18.84
CA GLY A 235 -7.95 -10.22 -19.26
C GLY A 235 -7.34 -11.34 -20.12
N MET A 236 -7.46 -12.59 -19.70
CA MET A 236 -6.90 -13.73 -20.44
C MET A 236 -7.51 -13.86 -21.84
N LYS A 237 -8.79 -13.53 -22.02
CA LYS A 237 -9.43 -13.49 -23.35
C LYS A 237 -8.79 -12.49 -24.33
N LEU A 238 -8.09 -11.47 -23.83
CA LEU A 238 -7.42 -10.47 -24.68
C LEU A 238 -5.97 -10.81 -25.04
N LYS A 239 -5.22 -11.45 -24.13
CA LYS A 239 -3.77 -11.66 -24.27
C LYS A 239 -3.35 -13.14 -24.25
N ASN A 240 -4.27 -14.08 -24.08
CA ASN A 240 -4.02 -15.51 -23.83
C ASN A 240 -3.01 -15.76 -22.69
N ASP A 241 -2.94 -14.82 -21.75
CA ASP A 241 -2.02 -14.81 -20.61
C ASP A 241 -2.55 -13.83 -19.55
N THR A 242 -2.05 -13.94 -18.32
CA THR A 242 -2.37 -13.01 -17.23
C THR A 242 -1.64 -11.67 -17.38
N TYR A 243 -2.07 -10.66 -16.62
CA TYR A 243 -1.42 -9.36 -16.60
C TYR A 243 -0.57 -9.22 -15.32
N PRO A 244 0.57 -8.50 -15.38
CA PRO A 244 1.34 -8.16 -14.17
C PRO A 244 0.54 -7.37 -13.14
N SER A 245 -0.46 -6.61 -13.57
CA SER A 245 -1.35 -5.89 -12.68
C SER A 245 -2.68 -5.56 -13.33
N TYR A 246 -3.70 -5.37 -12.50
CA TYR A 246 -5.06 -5.04 -12.86
C TYR A 246 -5.40 -3.69 -12.22
N ASN A 247 -5.45 -2.62 -13.02
CA ASN A 247 -5.60 -1.27 -12.52
C ASN A 247 -7.06 -0.84 -12.46
N VAL A 248 -7.42 -0.16 -11.37
CA VAL A 248 -8.79 0.28 -11.08
C VAL A 248 -8.83 1.80 -11.07
N ARG A 249 -9.78 2.40 -11.81
CA ARG A 249 -9.86 3.86 -11.97
C ARG A 249 -10.34 4.53 -10.69
N ASN A 250 -9.68 5.64 -10.36
CA ASN A 250 -9.99 6.48 -9.21
C ASN A 250 -11.27 7.28 -9.42
N VAL A 251 -12.06 7.38 -8.36
CA VAL A 251 -13.16 8.33 -8.22
C VAL A 251 -13.16 8.92 -6.82
N TYR A 252 -13.41 10.23 -6.72
CA TYR A 252 -13.35 10.94 -5.45
C TYR A 252 -14.69 10.90 -4.72
N PHE A 253 -14.65 10.59 -3.43
CA PHE A 253 -15.73 10.80 -2.47
C PHE A 253 -15.29 11.96 -1.58
N PHE A 254 -16.01 13.09 -1.63
CA PHE A 254 -15.57 14.31 -0.97
C PHE A 254 -16.10 14.44 0.46
N ASP A 255 -15.25 14.92 1.37
CA ASP A 255 -15.67 15.25 2.74
C ASP A 255 -16.46 16.58 2.81
N GLN A 256 -16.47 17.39 1.75
CA GLN A 256 -17.14 18.70 1.71
C GLN A 256 -18.65 18.53 1.48
N ASP A 257 -19.42 18.45 2.57
CA ASP A 257 -20.32 19.51 3.10
C ASP A 257 -20.80 19.08 4.50
N GLN A 258 -19.88 18.95 5.46
CA GLN A 258 -20.20 18.49 6.83
C GLN A 258 -21.16 19.40 7.63
N HIS A 259 -21.63 20.49 7.04
CA HIS A 259 -22.64 21.37 7.64
C HIS A 259 -24.00 21.38 6.92
N GLU A 260 -24.10 20.88 5.69
CA GLU A 260 -25.34 20.90 4.89
C GLU A 260 -25.80 19.53 4.38
N HIS A 261 -24.99 18.47 4.49
CA HIS A 261 -25.42 17.12 4.11
C HIS A 261 -26.32 16.48 5.17
N GLU A 262 -27.44 15.90 4.74
CA GLU A 262 -28.24 14.99 5.55
C GLU A 262 -27.41 13.73 5.86
N TRP A 263 -26.94 13.62 7.11
CA TRP A 263 -26.37 12.38 7.62
C TRP A 263 -27.31 11.22 7.33
N ALA A 264 -26.76 10.09 6.85
CA ALA A 264 -27.57 8.90 6.65
C ALA A 264 -28.15 8.47 8.00
N LYS A 265 -29.47 8.61 8.17
CA LYS A 265 -30.17 8.48 9.47
C LYS A 265 -29.86 7.17 10.18
N ASP A 266 -29.73 6.09 9.43
CA ASP A 266 -29.49 4.74 9.96
C ASP A 266 -28.00 4.34 9.95
N THR A 267 -27.08 5.27 9.77
CA THR A 267 -25.63 5.02 9.79
C THR A 267 -25.02 5.79 10.96
N PRO A 268 -24.17 5.17 11.81
CA PRO A 268 -23.50 5.90 12.87
C PRO A 268 -22.61 7.03 12.32
N ARG A 269 -22.61 8.19 12.96
CA ARG A 269 -21.89 9.40 12.47
C ARG A 269 -20.36 9.23 12.40
N TYR A 270 -19.80 8.31 13.18
CA TYR A 270 -18.37 8.06 13.21
C TYR A 270 -17.89 7.16 12.05
N MET A 271 -18.80 6.56 11.27
CA MET A 271 -18.46 5.74 10.10
C MET A 271 -18.18 6.66 8.91
N HIS A 272 -16.93 7.04 8.72
CA HIS A 272 -16.53 8.00 7.69
C HIS A 272 -16.91 7.52 6.30
N MET A 273 -16.49 6.32 5.87
CA MET A 273 -16.75 5.85 4.51
C MET A 273 -18.24 5.59 4.25
N LEU A 274 -18.98 5.06 5.24
CA LEU A 274 -20.42 4.82 5.08
C LEU A 274 -21.27 6.10 5.07
N GLN A 275 -20.77 7.21 5.61
CA GLN A 275 -21.45 8.51 5.58
C GLN A 275 -21.16 9.29 4.30
N HIS A 276 -19.98 9.12 3.71
CA HIS A 276 -19.57 9.85 2.50
C HIS A 276 -19.89 9.02 1.26
N VAL A 277 -21.16 9.05 0.83
CA VAL A 277 -21.67 8.34 -0.36
C VAL A 277 -21.95 9.25 -1.55
N GLN A 278 -21.50 10.50 -1.48
CA GLN A 278 -21.50 11.39 -2.64
C GLN A 278 -20.11 11.35 -3.26
N ARG A 279 -20.06 10.97 -4.55
CA ARG A 279 -18.82 10.93 -5.31
C ARG A 279 -18.87 11.84 -6.51
N ALA A 280 -17.70 12.24 -7.00
CA ALA A 280 -17.57 12.86 -8.30
C ALA A 280 -18.23 11.98 -9.38
N LYS A 281 -19.01 12.59 -10.26
CA LYS A 281 -19.68 11.91 -11.38
C LYS A 281 -18.65 11.24 -12.30
N ASN A 282 -17.60 11.99 -12.61
CA ASN A 282 -16.53 11.58 -13.53
C ASN A 282 -15.37 10.92 -12.78
N TYR A 283 -14.81 9.87 -13.39
CA TYR A 283 -13.56 9.23 -12.94
C TYR A 283 -12.35 10.07 -13.37
N THR A 284 -11.21 9.86 -12.72
CA THR A 284 -9.94 10.39 -13.22
C THR A 284 -9.61 9.83 -14.60
N LYS A 285 -8.76 10.53 -15.36
CA LYS A 285 -8.30 10.05 -16.68
C LYS A 285 -7.61 8.68 -16.57
N PRO A 286 -7.59 7.86 -17.63
CA PRO A 286 -6.92 6.56 -17.60
C PRO A 286 -5.49 6.66 -17.04
N ASN A 287 -5.11 5.68 -16.21
CA ASN A 287 -3.82 5.60 -15.50
C ASN A 287 -3.50 6.72 -14.49
N GLN A 288 -4.40 7.69 -14.26
CA GLN A 288 -4.20 8.72 -13.25
C GLN A 288 -4.77 8.29 -11.89
N TYR A 289 -3.91 8.27 -10.87
CA TYR A 289 -4.26 7.95 -9.48
C TYR A 289 -4.89 6.56 -9.29
N VAL A 290 -4.72 5.67 -10.26
CA VAL A 290 -5.20 4.29 -10.16
C VAL A 290 -4.50 3.56 -9.03
N LYS A 291 -5.14 2.51 -8.50
CA LYS A 291 -4.51 1.47 -7.69
C LYS A 291 -4.75 0.13 -8.35
N CYS A 292 -3.90 -0.84 -8.06
CA CYS A 292 -3.93 -2.12 -8.75
C CYS A 292 -3.91 -3.29 -7.78
N PHE A 293 -4.46 -4.41 -8.25
CA PHE A 293 -4.02 -5.73 -7.81
C PHE A 293 -2.79 -6.13 -8.62
N HIS A 294 -1.65 -6.32 -7.95
CA HIS A 294 -0.40 -6.72 -8.56
C HIS A 294 -0.20 -8.23 -8.45
N ASN A 295 0.13 -8.89 -9.55
CA ASN A 295 0.60 -10.27 -9.53
C ASN A 295 2.09 -10.27 -9.15
N PRO A 296 2.45 -10.77 -7.95
CA PRO A 296 3.81 -10.69 -7.45
C PRO A 296 4.79 -11.62 -8.18
N GLU A 297 4.30 -12.56 -9.00
CA GLU A 297 5.15 -13.40 -9.85
C GLU A 297 5.56 -12.73 -11.15
N ARG A 298 4.96 -11.58 -11.48
CA ARG A 298 5.21 -10.88 -12.75
C ARG A 298 5.75 -9.47 -12.56
N VAL A 299 5.53 -8.87 -11.40
CA VAL A 299 6.02 -7.54 -11.08
C VAL A 299 7.44 -7.62 -10.51
N LEU A 300 8.32 -6.73 -10.97
CA LEU A 300 9.65 -6.53 -10.38
C LEU A 300 9.66 -5.38 -9.39
N THR A 301 9.12 -4.22 -9.78
CA THR A 301 9.12 -3.05 -8.90
C THR A 301 7.83 -2.27 -8.98
N LEU A 302 7.44 -1.71 -7.83
CA LEU A 302 6.19 -0.99 -7.64
C LEU A 302 6.38 0.49 -7.39
N HIS A 303 5.41 1.27 -7.88
CA HIS A 303 5.07 2.62 -7.43
C HIS A 303 3.67 2.59 -6.80
N ASN A 304 3.31 3.65 -6.04
CA ASN A 304 2.02 3.76 -5.36
C ASN A 304 0.81 3.45 -6.26
N HIS A 305 0.90 3.74 -7.56
CA HIS A 305 -0.20 3.60 -8.50
C HIS A 305 -0.09 2.41 -9.46
N PHE A 306 1.11 1.96 -9.81
CA PHE A 306 1.32 1.00 -10.90
C PHE A 306 2.71 0.35 -10.82
N PRO A 307 2.95 -0.81 -11.47
CA PRO A 307 4.29 -1.37 -11.54
C PRO A 307 5.20 -0.52 -12.43
N ILE A 308 6.41 -0.21 -11.93
CA ILE A 308 7.44 0.49 -12.71
C ILE A 308 8.15 -0.49 -13.65
N ALA A 309 8.39 -1.73 -13.19
CA ALA A 309 9.06 -2.76 -13.98
C ALA A 309 8.44 -4.15 -13.74
N CYS A 310 8.50 -4.99 -14.78
CA CYS A 310 7.90 -6.31 -14.81
C CYS A 310 8.89 -7.34 -15.36
N LEU A 311 8.68 -8.61 -15.01
CA LEU A 311 9.40 -9.73 -15.61
C LEU A 311 9.00 -9.86 -17.09
N GLY A 312 9.97 -10.16 -17.95
CA GLY A 312 9.74 -10.30 -19.39
C GLY A 312 9.63 -8.97 -20.16
N GLY A 313 9.89 -7.82 -19.52
CA GLY A 313 10.02 -6.53 -20.22
C GLY A 313 9.01 -5.48 -19.77
N ALA A 314 8.27 -4.91 -20.72
CA ALA A 314 7.37 -3.78 -20.50
C ALA A 314 6.17 -4.16 -19.59
N CYS A 315 5.82 -3.26 -18.67
CA CYS A 315 4.63 -3.42 -17.85
C CYS A 315 3.39 -2.96 -18.60
N HIS A 316 2.47 -3.89 -18.80
CA HIS A 316 1.12 -3.59 -19.29
C HIS A 316 0.12 -4.00 -18.22
N SER A 317 -0.58 -3.04 -17.63
CA SER A 317 -1.68 -3.32 -16.71
C SER A 317 -2.96 -3.57 -17.50
N TYR A 318 -3.80 -4.50 -17.02
CA TYR A 318 -5.17 -4.62 -17.51
C TYR A 318 -6.01 -3.48 -16.92
N PRO A 319 -6.69 -2.67 -17.76
CA PRO A 319 -7.58 -1.62 -17.27
C PRO A 319 -8.93 -2.21 -16.90
N VAL A 320 -9.19 -2.37 -15.59
CA VAL A 320 -10.47 -2.87 -15.09
C VAL A 320 -11.57 -1.88 -15.44
N SER A 321 -12.68 -2.37 -16.00
CA SER A 321 -13.81 -1.52 -16.35
C SER A 321 -14.38 -0.84 -15.11
N THR A 322 -14.78 0.42 -15.26
CA THR A 322 -15.53 1.16 -14.23
C THR A 322 -16.92 0.60 -13.98
N ASP A 323 -17.35 -0.41 -14.74
CA ASP A 323 -18.57 -1.18 -14.46
C ASP A 323 -18.29 -2.36 -13.54
N ASP A 324 -17.06 -2.87 -13.52
CA ASP A 324 -16.65 -4.01 -12.70
C ASP A 324 -16.19 -3.55 -11.31
N ALA A 325 -15.35 -2.52 -11.24
CA ALA A 325 -14.83 -2.00 -9.99
C ALA A 325 -14.46 -0.52 -10.09
N GLN A 326 -14.40 0.14 -8.93
CA GLN A 326 -13.92 1.51 -8.80
C GLN A 326 -12.98 1.65 -7.61
N LEU A 327 -11.97 2.50 -7.73
CA LEU A 327 -11.14 2.90 -6.59
C LEU A 327 -11.81 4.11 -5.95
N GLN A 328 -12.45 3.88 -4.81
CA GLN A 328 -13.06 4.91 -3.99
C GLN A 328 -11.98 5.64 -3.22
N HIS A 329 -11.85 6.95 -3.42
CA HIS A 329 -10.87 7.79 -2.72
C HIS A 329 -11.57 8.84 -1.87
N TYR A 330 -11.56 8.65 -0.56
CA TYR A 330 -12.28 9.46 0.42
C TYR A 330 -11.42 10.60 0.95
N ARG A 331 -11.64 11.84 0.47
CA ARG A 331 -10.85 13.00 0.91
C ARG A 331 -11.63 14.29 0.92
N ALA A 332 -11.19 15.23 1.74
CA ALA A 332 -11.70 16.60 1.72
C ALA A 332 -11.44 17.35 0.40
N ASP A 333 -10.37 17.02 -0.34
CA ASP A 333 -10.02 17.73 -1.57
C ASP A 333 -9.29 16.84 -2.59
N CYS A 334 -9.25 17.29 -3.84
CA CYS A 334 -8.44 16.66 -4.88
C CYS A 334 -6.95 16.85 -4.59
N VAL A 335 -6.14 15.97 -5.19
CA VAL A 335 -4.69 16.17 -5.19
C VAL A 335 -4.34 17.49 -5.86
N ARG A 336 -3.32 18.18 -5.35
CA ARG A 336 -2.88 19.51 -5.82
C ARG A 336 -2.68 19.61 -7.34
N THR A 337 -2.24 18.53 -7.98
CA THR A 337 -2.01 18.45 -9.43
C THR A 337 -3.29 18.43 -10.27
N LEU A 338 -4.44 18.11 -9.67
CA LEU A 338 -5.76 18.15 -10.30
C LEU A 338 -6.55 19.42 -9.98
N LYS A 339 -5.95 20.42 -9.32
CA LYS A 339 -6.67 21.63 -8.88
C LYS A 339 -7.50 22.31 -9.99
N LYS A 340 -7.02 22.29 -11.24
CA LYS A 340 -7.73 22.88 -12.39
C LYS A 340 -9.03 22.16 -12.76
N SER A 341 -9.10 20.84 -12.57
CA SER A 341 -10.29 20.03 -12.84
C SER A 341 -11.03 19.63 -11.57
N CYS A 342 -10.57 20.11 -10.41
CA CYS A 342 -11.14 19.69 -9.13
C CYS A 342 -12.52 20.28 -8.90
N GLU A 343 -12.73 21.54 -9.30
CA GLU A 343 -14.05 22.18 -9.21
C GLU A 343 -15.10 21.38 -10.00
N GLU A 344 -14.77 20.90 -11.21
CA GLU A 344 -15.67 20.04 -11.98
C GLU A 344 -16.07 18.77 -11.21
N PHE A 345 -15.11 18.13 -10.53
CA PHE A 345 -15.38 16.94 -9.72
C PHE A 345 -16.26 17.26 -8.50
N LYS A 346 -16.09 18.44 -7.88
CA LYS A 346 -16.84 18.86 -6.70
C LYS A 346 -18.25 19.36 -7.03
N GLU A 347 -18.41 20.07 -8.15
CA GLU A 347 -19.70 20.61 -8.60
C GLU A 347 -20.61 19.52 -9.17
N ASN A 348 -20.02 18.48 -9.79
CA ASN A 348 -20.76 17.39 -10.41
C ASN A 348 -20.66 16.10 -9.59
N GLN A 349 -21.52 15.96 -8.60
CA GLN A 349 -21.57 14.77 -7.74
C GLN A 349 -22.77 13.89 -8.06
N VAL A 350 -22.61 12.60 -7.78
CA VAL A 350 -23.67 11.60 -7.85
C VAL A 350 -23.62 10.73 -6.61
N ARG A 351 -24.80 10.30 -6.16
CA ARG A 351 -24.92 9.38 -5.03
C ARG A 351 -24.50 7.98 -5.44
N ASP A 352 -23.55 7.41 -4.72
CA ASP A 352 -23.04 6.06 -4.90
C ASP A 352 -23.08 5.32 -3.57
N THR A 353 -24.02 4.38 -3.48
CA THR A 353 -24.27 3.59 -2.27
C THR A 353 -23.67 2.20 -2.35
N THR A 354 -22.74 1.93 -3.28
CA THR A 354 -22.17 0.59 -3.47
C THR A 354 -21.54 0.06 -2.19
N ILE A 355 -20.93 0.91 -1.34
CA ILE A 355 -20.36 0.49 -0.05
C ILE A 355 -21.43 -0.03 0.95
N TRP A 356 -22.69 0.38 0.80
CA TRP A 356 -23.76 -0.01 1.72
C TRP A 356 -24.15 -1.48 1.66
N LYS A 357 -23.71 -2.23 0.64
CA LYS A 357 -23.84 -3.69 0.64
C LYS A 357 -23.16 -4.38 1.82
N TYR A 358 -22.21 -3.68 2.47
CA TYR A 358 -21.49 -4.14 3.67
C TYR A 358 -21.89 -3.39 4.94
N LYS A 359 -22.88 -2.48 4.89
CA LYS A 359 -23.17 -1.52 5.95
C LYS A 359 -23.35 -2.19 7.32
N ASP A 360 -24.24 -3.17 7.42
CA ASP A 360 -24.61 -3.75 8.70
C ASP A 360 -23.43 -4.50 9.34
N GLU A 361 -22.74 -5.32 8.54
CA GLU A 361 -21.56 -6.05 8.99
C GLU A 361 -20.41 -5.11 9.37
N LEU A 362 -20.15 -4.08 8.55
CA LEU A 362 -19.08 -3.12 8.78
C LEU A 362 -19.33 -2.28 10.04
N VAL A 363 -20.56 -1.82 10.25
CA VAL A 363 -20.97 -1.11 11.47
C VAL A 363 -20.78 -2.00 12.69
N GLN A 364 -21.23 -3.26 12.62
CA GLN A 364 -21.14 -4.19 13.73
C GLN A 364 -19.67 -4.49 14.11
N ARG A 365 -18.82 -4.81 13.12
CA ARG A 365 -17.39 -5.10 13.35
C ARG A 365 -16.64 -3.87 13.87
N THR A 366 -16.85 -2.71 13.24
CA THR A 366 -16.21 -1.45 13.64
C THR A 366 -16.61 -1.06 15.06
N ARG A 367 -17.91 -1.09 15.38
CA ARG A 367 -18.41 -0.78 16.72
C ARG A 367 -17.77 -1.69 17.77
N ARG A 368 -17.76 -3.00 17.54
CA ARG A 368 -17.14 -3.97 18.45
C ARG A 368 -15.67 -3.65 18.73
N THR A 369 -14.90 -3.37 17.68
CA THR A 369 -13.49 -3.02 17.85
C THR A 369 -13.30 -1.71 18.61
N LEU A 370 -14.08 -0.68 18.29
CA LEU A 370 -14.03 0.61 18.98
C LEU A 370 -14.44 0.51 20.46
N ASP A 371 -15.45 -0.31 20.78
CA ASP A 371 -15.86 -0.65 22.16
C ASP A 371 -14.71 -1.33 22.91
N THR A 372 -14.13 -2.39 22.34
CA THR A 372 -12.98 -3.12 22.93
C THR A 372 -11.78 -2.21 23.20
N LEU A 373 -11.52 -1.28 22.27
CA LEU A 373 -10.43 -0.32 22.41
C LEU A 373 -10.81 0.89 23.27
N GLY A 374 -12.02 0.96 23.82
CA GLY A 374 -12.44 2.06 24.71
C GLY A 374 -12.46 3.42 24.03
N PHE A 375 -12.73 3.48 22.72
CA PHE A 375 -12.95 4.74 22.01
C PHE A 375 -14.32 5.35 22.34
N PHE A 376 -15.27 4.54 22.80
CA PHE A 376 -16.54 5.01 23.35
C PHE A 376 -16.43 5.22 24.86
N ARG A 377 -17.13 6.24 25.37
CA ARG A 377 -17.19 6.48 26.82
C ARG A 377 -18.01 5.37 27.48
N PRO A 378 -17.61 4.86 28.66
CA PRO A 378 -18.49 4.04 29.47
C PRO A 378 -19.77 4.85 29.75
N SER A 379 -20.92 4.25 29.46
CA SER A 379 -22.20 4.83 29.84
C SER A 379 -22.30 4.83 31.37
N VAL A 380 -21.95 5.95 31.99
CA VAL A 380 -22.33 6.21 33.38
C VAL A 380 -23.86 6.21 33.40
N GLY A 381 -24.45 5.35 34.22
CA GLY A 381 -25.83 4.90 34.09
C GLY A 381 -26.89 6.00 33.86
N GLY A 382 -27.82 5.71 32.96
CA GLY A 382 -29.05 6.49 32.77
C GLY A 382 -29.29 6.94 31.33
N ARG A 383 -30.17 6.21 30.64
CA ARG A 383 -30.94 6.60 29.44
C ARG A 383 -30.21 7.43 28.36
N GLY A 384 -29.76 6.70 27.33
CA GLY A 384 -29.81 7.06 25.91
C GLY A 384 -29.58 8.51 25.52
N LYS A 385 -28.37 8.79 25.03
CA LYS A 385 -28.12 9.53 23.78
C LYS A 385 -26.62 9.47 23.49
N ASP A 386 -26.28 8.98 22.30
CA ASP A 386 -24.94 8.99 21.75
C ASP A 386 -24.39 10.41 21.72
N SER A 387 -23.44 10.70 22.61
CA SER A 387 -22.51 11.79 22.40
C SER A 387 -21.15 11.39 22.96
N LEU A 388 -20.10 11.53 22.13
CA LEU A 388 -19.01 12.47 22.37
C LEU A 388 -17.75 12.11 21.57
N TYR A 389 -17.25 13.08 20.83
CA TYR A 389 -15.82 13.26 20.54
C TYR A 389 -15.28 14.36 21.46
N LYS A 390 -14.04 14.21 21.96
CA LYS A 390 -13.20 15.35 22.37
C LYS A 390 -12.35 15.74 21.15
N ARG A 391 -12.20 17.06 20.96
CA ARG A 391 -11.28 17.67 19.98
C ARG A 391 -9.84 17.23 20.21
#